data_AF-A0A1F8M4M7-F1
#
_entry.id   AF-A0A1F8M4M7-F1
#
_cell.length_a   1.000
_cell.length_b   1.000
_cell.length_c   1.000
_cell.angle_alpha   90.00
_cell.angle_beta   90.00
_cell.angle_gamma   90.00
#
_symmetry.space_group_name_H-M   'P 1'
#
loop_
_entity.id
_entity.type
_entity.pdbx_description
1 polymer ?
#
loop_
_entity_poly.entity_id
_entity_poly.type
_entity_poly.pdbx_seq_one_letter_code
_entity_poly.pdbx_strand_id
1 'polypeptide(L)' 'MNTLVVQDLATGESRELGSYVSVWYLEWSSDGKALVFSAGTYESQVVYGYDLVKGEAKELAQGSQPTLAQP' A
#
# COMPACT_ATOMS: atom_id res chain seq x y z
N MET A 1 -8.69 0.93 -12.96
CA MET A 1 -8.54 0.91 -11.50
C MET A 1 -8.23 -0.51 -11.10
N ASN A 2 -7.22 -0.68 -10.26
CA ASN A 2 -6.74 -1.95 -9.76
C ASN A 2 -7.15 -2.06 -8.30
N THR A 3 -7.77 -3.18 -7.93
CA THR A 3 -8.11 -3.47 -6.54
C THR A 3 -6.92 -4.14 -5.87
N LEU A 4 -6.47 -3.56 -4.75
CA LEU A 4 -5.49 -4.21 -3.89
C LEU A 4 -6.22 -5.18 -2.97
N VAL A 5 -5.78 -6.42 -2.95
CA VAL A 5 -6.35 -7.47 -2.09
C VAL A 5 -5.26 -8.09 -1.22
N VAL A 6 -5.65 -8.53 -0.03
CA VAL A 6 -4.84 -9.39 0.83
C VAL A 6 -5.57 -10.70 1.03
N GLN A 7 -4.83 -11.79 0.87
CA GLN A 7 -5.32 -13.15 1.01
C GLN A 7 -4.61 -13.84 2.17
N ASP A 8 -5.39 -14.45 3.06
CA ASP A 8 -4.89 -15.43 4.02
C ASP A 8 -4.56 -16.72 3.27
N LEU A 9 -3.31 -17.18 3.38
CA LEU A 9 -2.84 -18.36 2.64
C LEU A 9 -3.28 -19.69 3.27
N ALA A 10 -3.65 -19.70 4.55
CA ALA A 10 -4.09 -20.91 5.23
C ALA A 10 -5.57 -21.22 4.94
N THR A 11 -6.42 -20.18 4.90
CA THR A 11 -7.86 -20.32 4.68
C THR A 11 -8.27 -20.02 3.25
N GLY A 12 -7.46 -19.27 2.50
CA GLY A 12 -7.78 -18.75 1.17
C GLY A 12 -8.69 -17.52 1.18
N GLU A 13 -9.14 -17.06 2.35
CA GLU A 13 -10.00 -15.89 2.47
C GLU A 13 -9.28 -14.63 2.00
N SER A 14 -9.98 -13.77 1.27
CA SER A 14 -9.43 -12.52 0.73
C SER A 14 -10.26 -11.32 1.17
N ARG A 15 -9.60 -10.19 1.41
CA ARG A 15 -10.25 -8.90 1.63
C ARG A 15 -9.64 -7.80 0.80
N GLU A 16 -10.48 -6.88 0.35
CA GLU A 16 -10.05 -5.70 -0.39
C GLU A 16 -9.47 -4.64 0.56
N LEU A 17 -8.35 -4.04 0.15
CA LEU A 17 -7.69 -2.94 0.87
C LEU A 17 -7.95 -1.58 0.21
N GLY A 18 -8.57 -1.57 -0.97
CA GLY A 18 -8.94 -0.37 -1.71
C GLY A 18 -8.74 -0.50 -3.22
N SER A 19 -9.28 0.48 -3.95
CA SER A 19 -9.14 0.59 -5.41
C SER A 19 -8.28 1.80 -5.77
N TYR A 20 -7.26 1.59 -6.59
CA TYR A 20 -6.29 2.61 -6.99
C TYR A 20 -6.19 2.70 -8.51
N VAL A 21 -5.68 3.81 -9.06
CA VAL A 21 -5.53 3.95 -10.52
C VAL A 21 -4.52 2.94 -11.08
N SER A 22 -3.34 2.86 -10.45
CA SER A 22 -2.33 1.82 -10.65
C SER A 22 -1.68 1.51 -9.29
N VAL A 23 -1.04 0.34 -9.16
CA VAL A 23 -0.33 -0.09 -7.94
C VAL A 23 0.99 -0.72 -8.35
N TRP A 24 2.09 -0.29 -7.72
CA TRP A 24 3.45 -0.75 -8.00
C TRP A 24 4.27 -0.87 -6.72
N TYR A 25 5.39 -1.61 -6.79
CA TYR A 25 6.41 -1.70 -5.74
C TYR A 25 5.84 -2.04 -4.36
N LEU A 26 5.03 -3.10 -4.28
CA LEU A 26 4.44 -3.54 -3.02
C LEU A 26 5.48 -4.26 -2.17
N GLU A 27 5.59 -3.86 -0.91
CA GLU A 27 6.45 -4.52 0.07
C GLU A 27 5.72 -4.64 1.40
N TRP A 28 5.85 -5.79 2.05
CA TRP A 28 5.32 -6.03 3.39
C TRP A 28 6.26 -5.48 4.45
N SER A 29 5.71 -5.01 5.57
CA SER A 29 6.51 -4.84 6.78
C SER A 29 6.95 -6.21 7.31
N SER A 30 8.12 -6.25 7.95
CA SER A 30 8.69 -7.50 8.49
C SER A 30 7.81 -8.18 9.56
N ASP A 31 6.92 -7.44 10.22
CA ASP A 31 5.97 -7.94 11.20
C ASP A 31 4.61 -8.34 10.60
N GLY A 32 4.43 -8.19 9.27
CA GLY A 32 3.21 -8.55 8.55
C GLY A 32 2.00 -7.65 8.82
N LYS A 33 2.18 -6.54 9.56
CA LYS A 33 1.08 -5.65 9.96
C LYS A 33 0.87 -4.46 9.04
N ALA A 34 1.78 -4.21 8.11
CA ALA A 34 1.70 -3.10 7.19
C ALA A 34 2.17 -3.48 5.77
N LEU A 35 1.78 -2.65 4.81
CA LEU A 35 2.23 -2.68 3.42
C LEU A 35 2.68 -1.27 3.02
N VAL A 36 3.75 -1.17 2.23
CA VAL A 36 4.08 0.04 1.47
C VAL A 36 3.89 -0.25 -0.01
N PHE A 37 3.38 0.73 -0.76
CA PHE A 37 3.20 0.62 -2.20
C PHE A 37 3.11 2.00 -2.85
N SER A 38 3.41 2.07 -4.14
CA SER A 38 3.16 3.27 -4.95
C SER A 38 1.82 3.13 -5.66
N ALA A 39 1.00 4.18 -5.66
CA ALA A 39 -0.25 4.23 -6.40
C ALA A 39 -0.52 5.61 -7.01
N GLY A 40 -1.31 5.64 -8.08
CA GLY A 40 -1.67 6.87 -8.79
C GLY A 40 -1.53 6.76 -10.31
N THR A 41 -1.64 7.87 -11.01
CA THR A 41 -1.29 7.97 -12.43
C THR A 41 0.23 8.00 -12.58
N TYR A 42 0.74 7.80 -13.80
CA TYR A 42 2.17 7.90 -14.08
C TYR A 42 2.77 9.27 -13.65
N GLU A 43 2.03 10.35 -13.88
CA GLU A 43 2.47 11.72 -13.57
C GLU A 43 2.25 12.12 -12.10
N SER A 44 1.53 11.31 -11.32
CA SER A 44 1.15 11.64 -9.94
C SER A 44 1.14 10.39 -9.07
N GLN A 45 2.22 9.62 -9.11
CA GLN A 45 2.42 8.53 -8.16
C GLN A 45 2.66 9.07 -6.76
N VAL A 46 2.07 8.39 -5.79
CA VAL A 46 2.19 8.66 -4.35
C VAL A 46 2.56 7.36 -3.67
N VAL A 47 3.43 7.43 -2.67
CA VAL A 47 3.78 6.31 -1.81
C VAL A 47 2.77 6.26 -0.67
N TYR A 48 2.12 5.12 -0.52
CA TYR A 48 1.16 4.83 0.53
C TYR A 48 1.73 3.82 1.53
N GLY A 49 1.34 3.97 2.78
CA GLY A 49 1.43 2.93 3.79
C GLY A 49 0.02 2.46 4.15
N TYR A 50 -0.22 1.16 4.16
CA TYR A 50 -1.47 0.58 4.63
C TYR A 50 -1.24 -0.16 5.94
N ASP A 51 -2.01 0.16 6.97
CA ASP A 51 -2.02 -0.52 8.25
C ASP A 51 -3.09 -1.63 8.22
N LEU A 52 -2.67 -2.89 8.26
CA LEU A 52 -3.58 -4.04 8.22
C LEU A 52 -4.36 -4.25 9.52
N VAL A 53 -3.86 -3.72 10.64
CA VAL A 53 -4.51 -3.83 11.95
C VAL A 53 -5.67 -2.84 12.03
N LYS A 54 -5.45 -1.61 11.56
CA LYS A 54 -6.47 -0.55 11.52
C LYS A 54 -7.35 -0.59 10.29
N GLY A 55 -6.86 -1.16 9.19
CA GLY A 55 -7.58 -1.22 7.91
C GLY A 55 -7.59 0.11 7.16
N GLU A 56 -6.52 0.91 7.25
CA GLU A 56 -6.46 2.25 6.66
C GLU A 56 -5.19 2.48 5.84
N ALA A 57 -5.32 3.25 4.75
CA ALA A 57 -4.22 3.75 3.96
C ALA A 57 -3.85 5.17 4.38
N LYS A 58 -2.56 5.49 4.42
CA LYS A 58 -2.03 6.85 4.57
C LYS A 58 -1.03 7.17 3.46
N GLU A 59 -1.06 8.41 2.99
CA GLU A 59 0.01 8.93 2.15
C GLU A 59 1.27 9.13 2.99
N LEU A 60 2.40 8.64 2.48
CA LEU A 60 3.70 8.74 3.12
C LEU A 60 4.61 9.74 2.40
N ALA A 61 4.52 9.78 1.08
CA ALA A 61 5.33 10.65 0.25
C ALA A 61 4.70 10.87 -1.13
N GLN A 62 4.97 12.02 -1.73
CA GLN A 62 4.75 12.21 -3.16
C GLN A 62 5.87 11.48 -3.91
N GLY A 63 5.54 10.65 -4.91
CA GLY A 63 6.44 9.63 -5.47
C GLY A 63 7.72 10.14 -6.15
N SER A 64 7.82 11.44 -6.41
CA SER A 64 9.01 12.09 -6.95
C SER A 64 9.82 12.90 -5.92
N GLN A 65 9.37 12.96 -4.67
CA GLN A 65 10.05 13.71 -3.61
C GLN A 65 10.73 12.77 -2.63
N PRO A 66 12.03 12.95 -2.32
CA PRO A 66 12.66 12.23 -1.23
C PRO A 66 12.00 12.67 0.08
N THR A 67 11.35 11.73 0.76
CA THR A 67 10.89 11.93 2.14
C THR A 67 11.94 11.39 3.09
N LEU A 68 12.25 12.16 4.12
CA LEU A 68 13.12 11.69 5.21
C LEU A 68 12.45 10.49 5.90
N ALA A 69 13.22 9.45 6.21
CA ALA A 69 12.76 8.41 7.13
C ALA A 69 12.41 9.10 8.46
N GLN A 70 11.12 9.11 8.81
CA GLN A 70 10.71 9.60 10.13
C GLN A 70 11.16 8.56 11.18
N PRO A 71 11.76 9.01 12.29
CA PRO A 71 12.30 8.13 13.34
C PRO A 71 11.21 7.32 14.05
#